data_AF-C0B4H4-F1
#
_entry.id   AF-C0B4H4-F1
#
_cell.length_a   1.000
_cell.length_b   1.000
_cell.length_c   1.000
_cell.angle_alpha   90.00
_cell.angle_beta   90.00
_cell.angle_gamma   90.00
#
_symmetry.space_group_name_H-M   'P 1'
#
loop_
_entity.id
_entity.type
_entity.pdbx_description
1 polymer ?
#
loop_
_entity_poly.entity_id
_entity_poly.type
_entity_poly.pdbx_seq_one_letter_code
_entity_poly.pdbx_strand_id
1 'polypeptide(L)'
;MKKQIYDEKNGMSYTLHGDYYLPDLVLREEEPIYGKYGMLRKQFLKEHRSAGYQYLLLTGKLNEHLNQIDQEAREQVETLMEQMTEKQGVTEELKAQDQMEWVRLMNNIKASAEEIVLKKHDICVIARGDKIAFFYIFVY
;
A
#
# COMPACT_ATOMS: atom_id res chain seq x y z
N MET A 1 11.26 -32.57 -30.90
CA MET A 1 11.92 -31.36 -30.37
C MET A 1 11.98 -31.44 -28.84
N LYS A 2 12.97 -30.81 -28.20
CA LYS A 2 13.01 -30.73 -26.73
C LYS A 2 11.94 -29.76 -26.24
N LYS A 3 11.20 -30.12 -25.19
CA LYS A 3 10.12 -29.29 -24.64
C LYS A 3 10.65 -27.99 -24.01
N GLN A 4 11.85 -28.04 -23.43
CA GLN A 4 12.53 -26.88 -22.87
C GLN A 4 13.98 -26.85 -23.35
N ILE A 5 14.48 -25.63 -23.56
CA ILE A 5 15.87 -25.35 -23.92
C ILE A 5 16.39 -24.19 -23.06
N TYR A 6 17.68 -24.20 -22.76
CA TYR A 6 18.37 -23.10 -22.07
C TYR A 6 19.43 -22.53 -23.02
N ASP A 7 19.45 -21.20 -23.18
CA ASP A 7 20.44 -20.51 -23.99
C ASP A 7 21.51 -19.88 -23.09
N GLU A 8 22.72 -20.42 -23.14
CA GLU A 8 23.86 -19.92 -22.36
C GLU A 8 24.29 -18.50 -22.75
N LYS A 9 23.99 -18.04 -23.98
CA LYS A 9 24.43 -16.72 -24.46
C LYS A 9 23.67 -15.57 -23.80
N ASN A 10 22.38 -15.78 -23.48
CA ASN A 10 21.54 -14.77 -22.84
C ASN A 10 21.07 -15.18 -21.43
N GLY A 11 21.35 -16.41 -21.00
CA GLY A 11 21.00 -16.92 -19.69
C GLY A 11 19.50 -17.18 -19.49
N MET A 12 18.74 -17.37 -20.57
CA MET A 12 17.29 -17.57 -20.51
C MET A 12 16.88 -19.00 -20.85
N SER A 13 15.85 -19.48 -20.15
CA SER A 13 15.14 -20.71 -20.49
C SER A 13 14.01 -20.40 -21.46
N TYR A 14 13.67 -21.37 -22.31
CA TYR A 14 12.57 -21.27 -23.26
C TYR A 14 11.72 -22.53 -23.23
N THR A 15 10.40 -22.35 -23.29
CA THR A 15 9.42 -23.43 -23.39
C THR A 15 8.81 -23.46 -24.79
N LEU A 16 8.69 -24.65 -25.38
CA LEU A 16 8.08 -24.84 -26.70
C LEU A 16 6.55 -24.67 -26.63
N HIS A 17 6.02 -23.71 -27.38
CA HIS A 17 4.58 -23.46 -27.56
C HIS A 17 4.24 -23.50 -29.06
N GLY A 18 3.59 -24.60 -29.49
CA GLY A 18 3.36 -24.87 -30.91
C GLY A 18 4.68 -25.07 -31.65
N ASP A 19 4.95 -24.20 -32.63
CA ASP A 19 6.16 -24.25 -33.46
C ASP A 19 7.26 -23.29 -32.98
N TYR A 20 7.04 -22.58 -31.88
CA TYR A 20 7.93 -21.51 -31.40
C TYR A 20 8.39 -21.73 -29.96
N TYR A 21 9.63 -21.33 -29.68
CA TYR A 21 10.16 -21.25 -28.32
C TYR A 21 9.87 -19.87 -27.71
N LEU A 22 9.14 -19.83 -26.60
CA LEU A 22 8.89 -18.61 -25.84
C LEU A 22 9.81 -18.56 -24.62
N PRO A 23 10.45 -17.41 -24.32
CA PRO A 23 11.29 -17.27 -23.15
C PRO A 23 10.48 -17.35 -21.87
N ASP A 24 10.99 -18.08 -20.89
CA ASP A 24 10.43 -18.18 -19.55
C ASP A 24 10.79 -16.90 -18.77
N LEU A 25 9.94 -15.87 -18.90
CA LEU A 25 10.12 -14.60 -18.20
C LEU A 25 9.72 -14.76 -16.72
N VAL A 26 10.72 -14.78 -15.84
CA VAL A 26 10.49 -14.77 -14.38
C VAL A 26 10.81 -13.37 -13.85
N LEU A 27 9.79 -12.67 -13.35
CA LEU A 27 9.99 -11.46 -12.55
C LEU A 27 10.50 -11.89 -11.17
N ARG A 28 11.73 -11.53 -10.83
CA ARG A 28 12.25 -11.66 -9.46
C ARG A 28 11.70 -10.50 -8.65
N GLU A 29 10.51 -10.67 -8.10
CA GLU A 29 9.95 -9.73 -7.13
C GLU A 29 10.53 -10.06 -5.74
N GLU A 30 11.07 -9.06 -5.05
CA GLU A 30 11.38 -9.19 -3.63
C GLU A 30 10.10 -9.43 -2.84
N GLU A 31 10.16 -10.17 -1.73
CA GLU A 31 8.96 -10.38 -0.92
C GLU A 31 8.41 -9.03 -0.41
N PRO A 32 7.09 -8.78 -0.53
CA PRO A 32 6.50 -7.53 -0.10
C PRO A 32 6.53 -7.43 1.43
N ILE A 33 7.08 -6.34 1.96
CA ILE A 33 7.15 -6.03 3.40
C ILE A 33 6.05 -5.03 3.79
N TYR A 34 5.52 -4.28 2.83
CA TYR A 34 4.56 -3.20 3.04
C TYR A 34 3.22 -3.68 3.62
N GLY A 35 2.64 -2.86 4.51
CA GLY A 35 1.36 -3.11 5.16
C GLY A 35 0.16 -2.45 4.46
N LYS A 36 -0.75 -1.89 5.28
CA LYS A 36 -2.03 -1.29 4.86
C LYS A 36 -1.85 -0.22 3.78
N TYR A 37 -0.93 0.72 3.98
CA TYR A 37 -0.78 1.89 3.10
C TYR A 37 -0.12 1.51 1.77
N GLY A 38 0.84 0.58 1.79
CA GLY A 38 1.41 0.03 0.57
C GLY A 38 0.39 -0.74 -0.27
N MET A 39 -0.48 -1.53 0.36
CA MET A 39 -1.58 -2.22 -0.35
C MET A 39 -2.52 -1.23 -1.03
N LEU A 40 -2.95 -0.17 -0.33
CA LEU A 40 -3.81 0.86 -0.89
C LEU A 40 -3.12 1.62 -2.03
N ARG A 41 -1.82 1.96 -1.87
CA ARG A 41 -1.04 2.62 -2.91
C ARG A 41 -0.94 1.75 -4.17
N LYS A 42 -0.71 0.45 -4.01
CA LYS A 42 -0.67 -0.52 -5.11
C LYS A 42 -1.99 -0.52 -5.88
N GLN A 43 -3.12 -0.53 -5.17
CA GLN A 43 -4.45 -0.49 -5.79
C GLN A 43 -4.66 0.83 -6.54
N PHE A 44 -4.35 1.97 -5.90
CA PHE A 44 -4.44 3.28 -6.54
C PHE A 44 -3.60 3.35 -7.82
N LEU A 45 -2.36 2.86 -7.79
CA LEU A 45 -1.49 2.82 -8.96
C LEU A 45 -2.10 1.99 -10.09
N LYS A 46 -2.73 0.84 -9.78
CA LYS A 46 -3.40 0.01 -10.80
C LYS A 46 -4.62 0.69 -11.41
N GLU A 47 -5.47 1.31 -10.60
CA GLU A 47 -6.76 1.86 -11.04
C GLU A 47 -6.64 3.23 -11.69
N HIS A 48 -5.73 4.08 -11.18
CA HIS A 48 -5.67 5.49 -11.56
C HIS A 48 -4.36 5.91 -12.23
N ARG A 49 -3.27 5.14 -12.05
CA ARG A 49 -1.94 5.46 -12.60
C ARG A 49 -1.29 4.24 -13.26
N SER A 50 -2.06 3.53 -14.08
CA SER A 50 -1.69 2.22 -14.66
C SER A 50 -0.35 2.23 -15.40
N ALA A 51 -0.03 3.32 -16.12
CA ALA A 51 1.27 3.49 -16.78
C ALA A 51 2.44 3.53 -15.78
N GLY A 52 2.28 4.24 -14.66
CA GLY A 52 3.28 4.29 -13.59
C GLY A 52 3.43 2.94 -12.89
N TYR A 53 2.32 2.23 -12.67
CA TYR A 53 2.33 0.87 -12.14
C TYR A 53 3.12 -0.09 -13.04
N GLN A 54 2.85 -0.07 -14.35
CA GLN A 54 3.54 -0.92 -15.32
C GLN A 54 5.04 -0.61 -15.39
N TYR A 55 5.41 0.67 -15.38
CA TYR A 55 6.80 1.07 -15.34
C TYR A 55 7.52 0.52 -14.10
N LEU A 56 6.95 0.68 -12.90
CA LEU A 56 7.53 0.16 -11.67
C LEU A 56 7.63 -1.37 -11.65
N LEU A 57 6.61 -2.06 -12.19
CA LEU A 57 6.61 -3.51 -12.31
C LEU A 57 7.71 -4.00 -13.26
N LEU A 58 7.84 -3.41 -14.44
CA LEU A 58 8.83 -3.79 -15.46
C LEU A 58 10.27 -3.49 -15.03
N THR A 59 10.47 -2.44 -14.22
CA THR A 59 11.77 -2.08 -13.66
C THR A 59 12.12 -2.87 -12.39
N GLY A 60 11.20 -3.67 -11.85
CA GLY A 60 11.38 -4.40 -10.59
C GLY A 60 11.36 -3.52 -9.33
N LYS A 61 11.07 -2.22 -9.46
CA LYS A 61 11.10 -1.24 -8.34
C LYS A 61 9.76 -1.09 -7.61
N LEU A 62 8.76 -1.88 -7.98
CA LEU A 62 7.42 -1.76 -7.41
C LEU A 62 7.43 -2.00 -5.90
N ASN A 63 8.07 -3.07 -5.42
CA ASN A 63 8.01 -3.42 -4.00
C ASN A 63 8.79 -2.43 -3.13
N GLU A 64 9.97 -1.99 -3.59
CA GLU A 64 10.75 -0.91 -2.96
C GLU A 64 9.89 0.37 -2.80
N HIS A 65 9.23 0.81 -3.87
CA HIS A 65 8.36 2.00 -3.83
C HIS A 65 7.21 1.84 -2.84
N LEU A 66 6.53 0.69 -2.83
CA LEU A 66 5.40 0.44 -1.93
C LEU A 66 5.84 0.36 -0.46
N ASN A 67 7.00 -0.23 -0.18
CA ASN A 67 7.59 -0.26 1.16
C ASN A 67 7.91 1.14 1.66
N GLN A 68 8.53 1.97 0.82
CA GLN A 68 8.86 3.35 1.16
C GLN A 68 7.59 4.15 1.48
N ILE A 69 6.58 4.11 0.61
CA ILE A 69 5.33 4.84 0.83
C ILE A 69 4.60 4.34 2.08
N ASP A 70 4.61 3.04 2.36
CA ASP A 70 3.97 2.49 3.55
C ASP A 70 4.63 2.98 4.84
N GLN A 71 5.97 2.98 4.88
CA GLN A 71 6.73 3.50 6.01
C GLN A 71 6.50 5.00 6.20
N GLU A 72 6.65 5.79 5.15
CA GLU A 72 6.45 7.24 5.20
C GLU A 72 5.03 7.61 5.61
N ALA A 73 4.02 6.88 5.13
CA ALA A 73 2.63 7.11 5.52
C ALA A 73 2.41 6.81 7.00
N ARG A 74 2.96 5.69 7.50
CA ARG A 74 2.84 5.30 8.90
C ARG A 74 3.46 6.33 9.83
N GLU A 75 4.71 6.73 9.57
CA GLU A 75 5.43 7.73 10.38
C GLU A 75 4.69 9.09 10.40
N GLN A 76 4.13 9.49 9.27
CA GLN A 76 3.36 10.73 9.18
C GLN A 76 2.03 10.65 9.94
N VAL A 77 1.33 9.51 9.90
CA VAL A 77 0.12 9.32 10.70
C VAL A 77 0.45 9.38 12.19
N GLU A 78 1.50 8.69 12.63
CA GLU A 78 1.94 8.70 14.04
C GLU A 78 2.27 10.14 14.48
N THR A 79 3.07 10.87 13.70
CA THR A 79 3.43 12.27 13.99
C THR A 79 2.22 13.19 14.04
N LEU A 80 1.27 13.04 13.11
CA LEU A 80 0.05 13.86 13.10
C LEU A 80 -0.88 13.53 14.28
N MET A 81 -0.96 12.26 14.65
CA MET A 81 -1.74 11.83 15.81
C MET A 81 -1.19 12.46 17.09
N GLU A 82 0.13 12.46 17.30
CA GLU A 82 0.77 13.11 18.46
C GLU A 82 0.42 14.61 18.50
N GLN A 83 0.62 15.32 17.39
CA GLN A 83 0.33 16.76 17.31
C GLN A 83 -1.15 17.09 17.55
N MET A 84 -2.08 16.27 17.08
CA MET A 84 -3.51 16.46 17.28
C MET A 84 -3.95 16.11 18.70
N THR A 85 -3.35 15.09 19.31
CA THR A 85 -3.60 14.68 20.70
C THR A 85 -3.18 15.78 21.68
N GLU A 86 -2.00 16.37 21.47
CA GLU A 86 -1.52 17.52 22.25
C GLU A 86 -2.47 18.72 22.13
N LYS A 87 -2.92 19.05 20.90
CA LYS A 87 -3.82 20.18 20.67
C LYS A 87 -5.22 19.99 21.25
N GLN A 88 -5.74 18.76 21.25
CA GLN A 88 -7.07 18.46 21.77
C GLN A 88 -7.06 18.20 23.28
N GLY A 89 -5.89 18.19 23.93
CA GLY A 89 -5.78 17.97 25.37
C GLY A 89 -6.28 16.59 25.79
N VAL A 90 -6.11 15.58 24.93
CA VAL A 90 -6.47 14.19 25.24
C VAL A 90 -5.43 13.66 26.22
N THR A 91 -5.67 13.86 27.51
CA THR A 91 -4.74 13.46 28.57
C THR A 91 -5.16 12.16 29.26
N GLU A 92 -4.24 11.55 30.00
CA GLU A 92 -4.52 10.34 30.79
C GLU A 92 -5.56 10.62 31.91
N GLU A 93 -5.73 11.87 32.35
CA GLU A 93 -6.81 12.23 33.27
C GLU A 93 -8.20 12.10 32.62
N LEU A 94 -8.34 12.47 31.35
CA LEU A 94 -9.60 12.28 30.61
C LEU A 94 -9.92 10.79 30.46
N LYS A 95 -8.91 9.96 30.24
CA LYS A 95 -9.05 8.49 30.14
C LYS A 95 -9.52 7.86 31.44
N ALA A 96 -9.09 8.41 32.58
CA ALA A 96 -9.53 7.95 33.91
C ALA A 96 -10.94 8.43 34.27
N GLN A 97 -11.36 9.59 33.76
CA GLN A 97 -12.66 10.18 34.03
C GLN A 97 -13.76 9.64 33.09
N ASP A 98 -13.48 9.55 31.79
CA ASP A 98 -14.40 9.05 30.78
C ASP A 98 -13.65 8.31 29.66
N GLN A 99 -13.53 7.00 29.84
CA GLN A 99 -12.85 6.11 28.91
C GLN A 99 -13.54 6.08 27.52
N MET A 100 -14.87 6.21 27.46
CA MET A 100 -15.58 6.15 26.17
C MET A 100 -15.34 7.41 25.34
N GLU A 101 -15.37 8.57 25.97
CA GLU A 101 -15.05 9.84 25.32
C GLU A 101 -13.59 9.88 24.85
N TRP A 102 -12.66 9.38 25.66
CA TRP A 102 -11.25 9.25 25.26
C TRP A 102 -11.08 8.37 24.01
N VAL A 103 -11.73 7.20 23.96
CA VAL A 103 -11.68 6.31 22.77
C VAL A 103 -12.29 7.01 21.55
N ARG A 104 -13.39 7.73 21.72
CA ARG A 104 -14.04 8.47 20.63
C ARG A 104 -13.13 9.54 20.04
N LEU A 105 -12.48 10.33 20.90
CA LEU A 105 -11.56 11.38 20.48
C LEU A 105 -10.33 10.80 19.78
N MET A 106 -9.73 9.75 20.35
CA MET A 106 -8.56 9.09 19.77
C MET A 106 -8.88 8.49 18.38
N ASN A 107 -10.05 7.89 18.22
CA ASN A 107 -10.52 7.39 16.92
C ASN A 107 -10.71 8.52 15.90
N ASN A 108 -11.26 9.66 16.31
CA ASN A 108 -11.43 10.82 15.44
C ASN A 108 -10.09 11.42 15.01
N ILE A 109 -9.15 11.58 15.94
CA ILE A 109 -7.78 12.03 15.67
C ILE A 109 -7.11 11.10 14.67
N LYS A 110 -7.17 9.78 14.91
CA LYS A 110 -6.60 8.79 14.01
C LYS A 110 -7.22 8.88 12.62
N ALA A 111 -8.55 8.93 12.51
CA ALA A 111 -9.24 9.04 11.23
C ALA A 111 -8.84 10.31 10.46
N SER A 112 -8.75 11.44 11.15
CA SER A 112 -8.32 12.72 10.58
C SER A 112 -6.87 12.68 10.09
N ALA A 113 -5.96 12.10 10.88
CA ALA A 113 -4.56 11.93 10.51
C ALA A 113 -4.42 10.99 9.29
N GLU A 114 -5.12 9.86 9.28
CA GLU A 114 -5.14 8.94 8.14
C GLU A 114 -5.64 9.64 6.87
N GLU A 115 -6.74 10.40 6.93
CA GLU A 115 -7.28 11.11 5.77
C GLU A 115 -6.26 12.08 5.14
N ILE A 116 -5.56 12.87 5.96
CA ILE A 116 -4.54 13.82 5.50
C ILE A 116 -3.41 13.09 4.77
N VAL A 117 -2.91 11.99 5.35
CA VAL A 117 -1.79 11.23 4.79
C VAL A 117 -2.21 10.50 3.51
N LEU A 118 -3.39 9.89 3.49
CA LEU A 118 -3.91 9.21 2.31
C LEU A 118 -4.04 10.16 1.12
N LYS A 119 -4.47 11.41 1.37
CA LYS A 119 -4.56 12.45 0.34
C LYS A 119 -3.19 12.94 -0.11
N LYS A 120 -2.24 13.09 0.81
CA LYS A 120 -0.89 13.58 0.51
C LYS A 120 -0.08 12.63 -0.38
N HIS A 121 -0.20 11.33 -0.14
CA HIS A 121 0.56 10.29 -0.85
C HIS A 121 -0.18 9.69 -2.05
N ASP A 122 -1.32 10.26 -2.45
CA ASP A 122 -2.19 9.71 -3.49
C ASP A 122 -2.47 8.21 -3.25
N ILE A 123 -2.84 7.86 -2.02
CA ILE A 123 -3.12 6.46 -1.61
C ILE A 123 -4.62 6.14 -1.78
N CYS A 124 -5.49 7.15 -1.91
CA CYS A 124 -6.93 6.98 -2.11
C CYS A 124 -7.54 8.09 -2.98
N VAL A 125 -8.56 7.76 -3.77
CA VAL A 125 -9.55 8.72 -4.29
C VAL A 125 -10.88 8.42 -3.60
N ILE A 126 -11.34 9.29 -2.70
CA ILE A 126 -12.73 9.21 -2.22
C ILE A 126 -13.66 9.77 -3.32
N ALA A 127 -14.77 9.06 -3.51
CA ALA A 127 -16.03 9.42 -4.18
C ALA A 127 -16.17 9.07 -5.69
N ARG A 128 -16.77 7.90 -5.94
CA ARG A 128 -18.00 7.87 -6.73
C ARG A 128 -19.15 7.41 -5.84
N GLY A 129 -20.09 8.32 -5.57
CA GLY A 129 -21.47 8.04 -5.15
C GLY A 129 -21.67 7.14 -3.92
N ASP A 130 -22.00 7.77 -2.80
CA ASP A 130 -22.90 7.26 -1.75
C ASP A 130 -22.49 6.09 -0.86
N LYS A 131 -21.30 5.50 -0.98
CA LYS A 131 -20.78 4.64 0.09
C LYS A 131 -19.29 4.89 0.25
N ILE A 132 -18.93 5.49 1.38
CA ILE A 132 -17.60 5.30 1.97
C ILE A 132 -17.53 3.81 2.27
N ALA A 133 -17.02 3.03 1.31
CA ALA A 133 -16.62 1.66 1.55
C ALA A 133 -15.33 1.73 2.36
N PHE A 134 -15.46 2.02 3.66
CA PHE A 134 -14.57 1.42 4.65
C PHE A 134 -14.67 -0.09 4.40
N PHE A 135 -13.76 -0.61 3.59
CA PHE A 135 -13.62 -2.04 3.41
C PHE A 135 -13.26 -2.59 4.79
N TYR A 136 -14.28 -3.20 5.40
CA TYR A 136 -14.27 -4.02 6.59
C TYR A 136 -13.21 -5.12 6.43
N ILE A 137 -11.93 -4.84 6.71
CA ILE A 137 -10.90 -5.88 6.89
C ILE A 137 -9.92 -5.40 7.96
N PHE A 138 -10.30 -5.61 9.23
CA PHE A 138 -9.49 -6.19 10.33
C PHE A 138 -10.17 -5.96 11.69
N VAL A 139 -11.35 -6.54 11.91
CA VAL A 139 -11.79 -7.09 13.21
C VAL A 139 -12.84 -8.18 12.93
N TYR A 140 -12.38 -9.43 12.82
CA TYR A 140 -13.04 -10.65 13.30
C TYR A 140 -11.95 -11.55 13.85
#